data_AF-V6U251-F1
#
_entry.id   AF-V6U251-F1
#
_cell.length_a   1.000
_cell.length_b   1.000
_cell.length_c   1.000
_cell.angle_alpha   90.00
_cell.angle_beta   90.00
_cell.angle_gamma   90.00
#
_symmetry.space_group_name_H-M   'P 1'
#
loop_
_entity.id
_entity.type
_entity.pdbx_description
1 polymer ?
#
loop_
_entity_poly.entity_id
_entity_poly.type
_entity_poly.pdbx_seq_one_letter_code
_entity_poly.pdbx_strand_id
1 'polypeptide(L)'
;MPLLLLFGQPLTGKSKTAALIQQEAVARGLESVVIDLGLMGCTIKDLTGNIGTVRTRLRQLVAQYLSKERLVIVDHTNHTKSFRYELFCIARERKTTNCIVSCYTDRPMDENELSACAENPLVGDECLWTYPRYVDICSRFESLLTGAKADQPIFNASTSPQVILDYLYSITKTPGKAKLKSLLSAVTDSAAPPTSEAVSHEAVRRITKDIVATIFNTQASAGPISMMLTVYPPSVSVTLPYTAIPIAQLHSLRRSFLQNAYELPLTSEDSVAGAFAKYLSKKLQLRGIYSSS
;
A
#
# COMPACT_ATOMS: atom_id res chain seq x y z
N MET A 1 -20.06 -7.92 12.43
CA MET A 1 -19.80 -8.23 11.02
C MET A 1 -18.97 -7.14 10.40
N PRO A 2 -18.27 -7.46 9.32
CA PRO A 2 -17.00 -6.81 9.00
C PRO A 2 -17.12 -5.42 8.37
N LEU A 3 -16.07 -4.61 8.58
CA LEU A 3 -15.79 -3.41 7.79
C LEU A 3 -14.73 -3.71 6.72
N LEU A 4 -15.05 -3.51 5.44
CA LEU A 4 -14.12 -3.66 4.33
C LEU A 4 -13.86 -2.31 3.69
N LEU A 5 -12.59 -1.87 3.65
CA LEU A 5 -12.19 -0.63 2.99
C LEU A 5 -11.55 -0.93 1.64
N LEU A 6 -12.04 -0.30 0.58
CA LEU A 6 -11.29 -0.26 -0.68
C LEU A 6 -10.23 0.82 -0.62
N PHE A 7 -9.07 0.58 -1.21
CA PHE A 7 -7.96 1.55 -1.24
C PHE A 7 -7.37 1.60 -2.64
N GLY A 8 -7.31 2.77 -3.27
CA GLY A 8 -6.74 2.89 -4.61
C GLY A 8 -7.17 4.16 -5.34
N GLN A 9 -6.37 4.57 -6.31
CA GLN A 9 -6.58 5.78 -7.12
C GLN A 9 -7.95 5.76 -7.81
N PRO A 10 -8.49 6.90 -8.26
CA PRO A 10 -9.65 6.92 -9.15
C PRO A 10 -9.45 5.97 -10.35
N LEU A 11 -10.53 5.36 -10.83
CA LEU A 11 -10.53 4.53 -12.05
C LEU A 11 -9.64 3.27 -12.00
N THR A 12 -9.33 2.75 -10.81
CA THR A 12 -8.58 1.48 -10.64
C THR A 12 -9.47 0.27 -10.32
N GLY A 13 -10.76 0.33 -10.67
CA GLY A 13 -11.67 -0.81 -10.53
C GLY A 13 -12.21 -1.06 -9.11
N LYS A 14 -12.10 -0.11 -8.17
CA LYS A 14 -12.65 -0.23 -6.81
C LYS A 14 -14.13 -0.63 -6.81
N SER A 15 -14.98 0.10 -7.52
CA SER A 15 -16.42 -0.19 -7.59
C SER A 15 -16.73 -1.57 -8.17
N LYS A 16 -15.94 -2.03 -9.15
CA LYS A 16 -16.02 -3.41 -9.67
C LYS A 16 -15.68 -4.43 -8.59
N THR A 17 -14.57 -4.22 -7.86
CA THR A 17 -14.17 -5.06 -6.73
C THR A 17 -15.24 -5.06 -5.62
N ALA A 18 -15.84 -3.90 -5.30
CA ALA A 18 -16.94 -3.78 -4.35
C ALA A 18 -18.12 -4.67 -4.76
N ALA A 19 -18.55 -4.56 -6.02
CA ALA A 19 -19.67 -5.30 -6.58
C ALA A 19 -19.43 -6.81 -6.56
N LEU A 20 -18.23 -7.27 -6.95
CA LEU A 20 -17.87 -8.69 -6.92
C LEU A 20 -17.93 -9.26 -5.48
N ILE A 21 -17.41 -8.51 -4.50
CA ILE A 21 -17.44 -8.93 -3.10
C ILE A 21 -18.86 -8.92 -2.55
N GLN A 22 -19.65 -7.91 -2.90
CA GLN A 22 -21.06 -7.82 -2.52
C GLN A 22 -21.87 -8.98 -3.12
N GLN A 23 -21.67 -9.30 -4.39
CA GLN A 23 -22.35 -10.40 -5.07
C GLN A 23 -22.07 -11.75 -4.40
N GLU A 24 -20.81 -12.03 -4.07
CA GLU A 24 -20.44 -13.25 -3.34
C GLU A 24 -21.04 -13.25 -1.91
N ALA A 25 -21.08 -12.10 -1.23
CA ALA A 25 -21.71 -12.01 0.09
C ALA A 25 -23.21 -12.32 0.02
N VAL A 26 -23.92 -11.77 -0.97
CA VAL A 26 -25.34 -12.04 -1.22
C VAL A 26 -25.56 -13.51 -1.59
N ALA A 27 -24.70 -14.11 -2.42
CA ALA A 27 -24.76 -15.53 -2.76
C ALA A 27 -24.62 -16.45 -1.53
N ARG A 28 -23.91 -15.99 -0.49
CA ARG A 28 -23.77 -16.67 0.80
C ARG A 28 -24.89 -16.35 1.80
N GLY A 29 -25.89 -15.56 1.41
CA GLY A 29 -26.98 -15.11 2.29
C GLY A 29 -26.54 -14.11 3.36
N LEU A 30 -25.44 -13.38 3.13
CA LEU A 30 -24.92 -12.39 4.07
C LEU A 30 -25.51 -11.01 3.78
N GLU A 31 -25.96 -10.32 4.82
CA GLU A 31 -26.39 -8.93 4.70
C GLU A 31 -25.17 -8.04 4.40
N SER A 32 -25.26 -7.22 3.35
CA SER A 32 -24.16 -6.34 2.96
C SER A 32 -24.66 -5.00 2.44
N VAL A 33 -23.86 -3.95 2.66
CA VAL A 33 -24.10 -2.60 2.13
C VAL A 33 -22.80 -2.03 1.56
N VAL A 34 -22.89 -1.44 0.38
CA VAL A 34 -21.79 -0.69 -0.24
C VAL A 34 -22.06 0.79 -0.01
N ILE A 35 -21.13 1.47 0.64
CA ILE A 35 -21.14 2.93 0.82
C ILE A 35 -20.27 3.53 -0.27
N ASP A 36 -20.93 4.05 -1.30
CA ASP A 36 -20.35 4.78 -2.42
C ASP A 36 -20.85 6.25 -2.42
N LEU A 37 -20.48 7.02 -3.45
CA LEU A 37 -20.95 8.40 -3.62
C LEU A 37 -22.48 8.48 -3.72
N GLY A 38 -23.11 7.53 -4.41
CA GLY A 38 -24.56 7.49 -4.61
C GLY A 38 -25.32 7.35 -3.30
N LEU A 39 -24.95 6.38 -2.45
CA LEU A 39 -25.58 6.19 -1.14
C LEU A 39 -25.34 7.39 -0.20
N MET A 40 -24.20 8.06 -0.34
CA MET A 40 -23.92 9.29 0.39
C MET A 40 -24.81 10.46 -0.04
N GLY A 41 -25.40 10.41 -1.24
CA GLY A 41 -26.02 11.57 -1.89
C GLY A 41 -24.98 12.60 -2.33
N CYS A 42 -23.76 12.15 -2.60
CA CYS A 42 -22.64 12.98 -3.07
C CYS A 42 -22.36 12.70 -4.54
N THR A 43 -21.74 13.67 -5.19
CA THR A 43 -21.27 13.55 -6.58
C THR A 43 -19.76 13.58 -6.63
N ILE A 44 -19.18 13.25 -7.78
CA ILE A 44 -17.74 13.39 -8.01
C ILE A 44 -17.31 14.87 -7.87
N LYS A 45 -18.20 15.85 -8.11
CA LYS A 45 -17.94 17.28 -7.90
C LYS A 45 -17.60 17.59 -6.42
N ASP A 46 -18.24 16.88 -5.49
CA ASP A 46 -18.02 17.04 -4.05
C ASP A 46 -16.65 16.53 -3.60
N LEU A 47 -16.00 15.65 -4.36
CA LEU A 47 -14.66 15.16 -4.02
C LEU A 47 -13.59 16.24 -4.04
N THR A 48 -13.78 17.32 -4.80
CA THR A 48 -12.85 18.46 -4.81
C THR A 48 -13.40 19.69 -4.11
N GLY A 49 -14.70 19.99 -4.28
CA GLY A 49 -15.31 21.17 -3.68
C GLY A 49 -15.67 21.01 -2.20
N ASN A 50 -16.06 19.80 -1.79
CA ASN A 50 -16.72 19.54 -0.51
C ASN A 50 -16.20 18.27 0.18
N ILE A 51 -14.90 17.98 0.06
CA ILE A 51 -14.31 16.72 0.58
C ILE A 51 -14.55 16.52 2.08
N GLY A 52 -14.67 17.61 2.86
CA GLY A 52 -15.03 17.56 4.27
C GLY A 52 -16.45 17.03 4.51
N THR A 53 -17.40 17.44 3.67
CA THR A 53 -18.79 16.94 3.68
C THR A 53 -18.83 15.47 3.31
N VAL A 54 -18.11 15.07 2.25
CA VAL A 54 -18.01 13.66 1.83
C VAL A 54 -17.48 12.79 2.97
N ARG A 55 -16.36 13.20 3.61
CA ARG A 55 -15.78 12.46 4.74
C ARG A 55 -16.73 12.37 5.93
N THR A 56 -17.44 13.46 6.23
CA THR A 56 -18.43 13.50 7.31
C THR A 56 -19.58 12.53 7.03
N ARG A 57 -20.11 12.54 5.81
CA ARG A 57 -21.20 11.66 5.38
C ARG A 57 -20.78 10.19 5.39
N LEU A 58 -19.60 9.89 4.85
CA LEU A 58 -19.03 8.55 4.83
C LEU A 58 -18.88 7.99 6.25
N ARG A 59 -18.33 8.78 7.17
CA ARG A 59 -18.20 8.43 8.59
C ARG A 59 -19.55 8.17 9.25
N GLN A 60 -20.54 9.01 8.99
CA GLN A 60 -21.90 8.84 9.52
C GLN A 60 -22.53 7.56 9.02
N LEU A 61 -22.44 7.25 7.72
CA LEU A 61 -23.00 6.04 7.15
C LEU A 61 -22.28 4.78 7.64
N VAL A 62 -20.95 4.81 7.77
CA VAL A 62 -20.21 3.69 8.38
C VAL A 62 -20.69 3.47 9.81
N ALA A 63 -20.80 4.52 10.62
CA ALA A 63 -21.35 4.43 11.97
C ALA A 63 -22.85 4.05 11.99
N GLN A 64 -23.62 4.34 10.95
CA GLN A 64 -25.02 3.94 10.91
C GLN A 64 -25.16 2.45 10.58
N TYR A 65 -24.46 1.99 9.55
CA TYR A 65 -24.66 0.67 8.98
C TYR A 65 -23.85 -0.44 9.64
N LEU A 66 -22.70 -0.11 10.23
CA LEU A 66 -21.79 -1.13 10.77
C LEU A 66 -22.43 -1.84 11.96
N SER A 67 -22.72 -3.13 11.82
CA SER A 67 -23.39 -3.90 12.86
C SER A 67 -22.69 -5.23 13.11
N LYS A 68 -23.17 -5.99 14.09
CA LYS A 68 -22.70 -7.36 14.28
C LYS A 68 -23.12 -8.30 13.17
N GLU A 69 -24.07 -7.93 12.31
CA GLU A 69 -24.76 -8.80 11.34
C GLU A 69 -24.67 -8.33 9.87
N ARG A 70 -24.08 -7.17 9.60
CA ARG A 70 -23.94 -6.61 8.24
C ARG A 70 -22.48 -6.39 7.85
N LEU A 71 -22.10 -6.82 6.65
CA LEU A 71 -20.86 -6.42 5.98
C LEU A 71 -21.01 -4.99 5.44
N VAL A 72 -20.12 -4.09 5.85
CA VAL A 72 -20.04 -2.73 5.31
C VAL A 72 -18.83 -2.63 4.39
N ILE A 73 -19.06 -2.38 3.11
CA ILE A 73 -18.04 -2.15 2.09
C ILE A 73 -17.96 -0.65 1.84
N VAL A 74 -16.78 -0.07 2.01
CA VAL A 74 -16.54 1.36 1.77
C VAL A 74 -15.86 1.52 0.42
N ASP A 75 -16.65 1.88 -0.60
CA ASP A 75 -16.14 2.16 -1.95
C ASP A 75 -15.74 3.63 -2.07
N HIS A 76 -14.53 3.91 -1.62
CA HIS A 76 -13.91 5.23 -1.71
C HIS A 76 -12.40 5.10 -1.90
N THR A 77 -11.70 6.18 -2.24
CA THR A 77 -10.24 6.17 -2.44
C THR A 77 -9.45 5.85 -1.17
N ASN A 78 -9.98 6.25 0.00
CA ASN A 78 -9.39 6.05 1.33
C ASN A 78 -7.89 6.43 1.43
N HIS A 79 -7.52 7.49 0.70
CA HIS A 79 -6.14 7.91 0.47
C HIS A 79 -5.45 8.51 1.72
N THR A 80 -6.20 9.10 2.66
CA THR A 80 -5.65 9.69 3.88
C THR A 80 -5.61 8.69 5.04
N LYS A 81 -4.44 8.50 5.67
CA LYS A 81 -4.22 7.61 6.83
C LYS A 81 -5.08 8.00 8.01
N SER A 82 -5.18 9.29 8.34
CA SER A 82 -5.99 9.75 9.48
C SER A 82 -7.46 9.35 9.34
N PHE A 83 -7.99 9.36 8.12
CA PHE A 83 -9.36 8.93 7.85
C PHE A 83 -9.54 7.41 7.94
N ARG A 84 -8.59 6.63 7.40
CA ARG A 84 -8.62 5.17 7.56
C ARG A 84 -8.59 4.78 9.02
N TYR A 85 -7.73 5.45 9.82
CA TYR A 85 -7.66 5.25 11.26
C TYR A 85 -8.97 5.58 11.97
N GLU A 86 -9.63 6.67 11.58
CA GLU A 86 -10.95 7.04 12.11
C GLU A 86 -12.01 5.96 11.84
N LEU A 87 -12.11 5.46 10.60
CA LEU A 87 -13.03 4.37 10.27
C LEU A 87 -12.69 3.06 11.02
N PHE A 88 -11.41 2.76 11.17
CA PHE A 88 -10.94 1.65 11.99
C PHE A 88 -11.35 1.79 13.46
N CYS A 89 -11.29 2.99 14.03
CA CYS A 89 -11.74 3.22 15.41
C CYS A 89 -13.23 2.89 15.58
N ILE A 90 -14.08 3.23 14.61
CA ILE A 90 -15.52 2.88 14.61
C ILE A 90 -15.69 1.35 14.60
N ALA A 91 -14.96 0.65 13.73
CA ALA A 91 -15.00 -0.82 13.69
C ALA A 91 -14.51 -1.46 14.99
N ARG A 92 -13.43 -0.92 15.57
CA ARG A 92 -12.86 -1.40 16.83
C ARG A 92 -13.83 -1.22 17.98
N GLU A 93 -14.51 -0.08 18.07
CA GLU A 93 -15.54 0.20 19.07
C GLU A 93 -16.70 -0.81 18.99
N ARG A 94 -17.10 -1.15 17.76
CA ARG A 94 -18.15 -2.15 17.49
C ARG A 94 -17.67 -3.60 17.57
N LYS A 95 -16.39 -3.81 17.88
CA LYS A 95 -15.74 -5.13 17.96
C LYS A 95 -15.94 -5.94 16.69
N THR A 96 -15.89 -5.29 15.53
CA THR A 96 -16.02 -5.93 14.22
C THR A 96 -14.65 -6.22 13.62
N THR A 97 -14.59 -7.27 12.80
CA THR A 97 -13.45 -7.53 11.93
C THR A 97 -13.33 -6.42 10.89
N ASN A 98 -12.12 -6.20 10.40
CA ASN A 98 -11.88 -5.26 9.30
C ASN A 98 -10.78 -5.75 8.39
N CYS A 99 -10.79 -5.31 7.13
CA CYS A 99 -9.68 -5.48 6.20
C CYS A 99 -9.66 -4.37 5.14
N ILE A 100 -8.54 -4.28 4.44
CA ILE A 100 -8.37 -3.41 3.28
C ILE A 100 -8.22 -4.27 2.02
N VAL A 101 -8.87 -3.88 0.94
CA VAL A 101 -8.61 -4.41 -0.41
C VAL A 101 -7.96 -3.32 -1.25
N SER A 102 -6.69 -3.54 -1.58
CA SER A 102 -5.88 -2.63 -2.37
C SER A 102 -6.15 -2.83 -3.86
N CYS A 103 -6.74 -1.81 -4.47
CA CYS A 103 -6.81 -1.56 -5.91
C CYS A 103 -5.78 -0.49 -6.32
N TYR A 104 -4.73 -0.29 -5.52
CA TYR A 104 -3.70 0.72 -5.76
C TYR A 104 -2.75 0.30 -6.88
N THR A 105 -2.40 1.24 -7.76
CA THR A 105 -1.40 1.04 -8.82
C THR A 105 -0.09 1.75 -8.47
N ASP A 106 1.06 1.18 -8.83
CA ASP A 106 2.39 1.71 -8.46
C ASP A 106 2.63 3.14 -8.94
N ARG A 107 2.00 3.52 -10.06
CA ARG A 107 1.99 4.89 -10.56
C ARG A 107 0.58 5.34 -10.95
N PRO A 108 0.29 6.64 -10.89
CA PRO A 108 -0.87 7.24 -11.56
C PRO A 108 -0.81 7.01 -13.07
N MET A 109 -1.98 7.00 -13.71
CA MET A 109 -2.12 7.08 -15.17
C MET A 109 -1.53 8.39 -15.69
N ASP A 110 -0.94 8.34 -16.88
CA ASP A 110 -0.65 9.56 -17.64
C ASP A 110 -1.92 10.12 -18.32
N GLU A 111 -1.80 11.25 -18.99
CA GLU A 111 -2.94 11.93 -19.62
C GLU A 111 -3.56 11.10 -20.77
N ASN A 112 -2.76 10.36 -21.52
CA ASN A 112 -3.24 9.52 -22.61
C ASN A 112 -3.97 8.28 -22.06
N GLU A 113 -3.41 7.63 -21.05
CA GLU A 113 -4.00 6.50 -20.35
C GLU A 113 -5.33 6.89 -19.69
N LEU A 114 -5.38 8.07 -19.04
CA LEU A 114 -6.59 8.59 -18.43
C LEU A 114 -7.67 8.90 -19.46
N SER A 115 -7.29 9.45 -20.62
CA SER A 115 -8.22 9.76 -21.72
C SER A 115 -8.71 8.50 -22.45
N ALA A 116 -7.91 7.43 -22.48
CA ALA A 116 -8.29 6.14 -23.05
C ALA A 116 -9.04 5.23 -22.07
N CYS A 117 -9.15 5.62 -20.79
CA CYS A 117 -9.81 4.81 -19.77
C CYS A 117 -11.32 4.74 -20.03
N ALA A 118 -11.85 3.55 -20.30
CA ALA A 118 -13.27 3.35 -20.58
C ALA A 118 -14.20 3.71 -19.41
N GLU A 119 -13.68 3.70 -18.18
CA GLU A 119 -14.41 4.13 -16.97
C GLU A 119 -14.35 5.65 -16.76
N ASN A 120 -13.53 6.38 -17.54
CA ASN A 120 -13.49 7.83 -17.49
C ASN A 120 -14.59 8.41 -18.39
N PRO A 121 -15.66 9.00 -17.83
CA PRO A 121 -16.62 9.75 -18.63
C PRO A 121 -15.90 10.91 -19.35
N LEU A 122 -15.90 10.90 -20.69
CA LEU A 122 -15.21 11.92 -21.50
C LEU A 122 -16.15 13.04 -22.00
N VAL A 123 -17.47 12.89 -21.81
CA VAL A 123 -18.48 13.80 -22.37
C VAL A 123 -19.55 14.09 -21.31
N GLY A 124 -20.11 15.30 -21.34
CA GLY A 124 -21.18 15.75 -20.45
C GLY A 124 -20.67 16.35 -19.14
N ASP A 125 -21.61 16.66 -18.24
CA ASP A 125 -21.31 17.16 -16.88
C ASP A 125 -20.47 16.18 -16.02
N GLU A 126 -20.31 14.95 -16.53
CA GLU A 126 -19.52 13.87 -15.94
C GLU A 126 -18.06 13.85 -16.37
N CYS A 127 -17.60 14.69 -17.32
CA CYS A 127 -16.19 14.82 -17.72
C CYS A 127 -15.31 15.40 -16.59
N LEU A 128 -15.21 14.64 -15.51
CA LEU A 128 -14.84 15.11 -14.19
C LEU A 128 -13.41 14.70 -13.84
N TRP A 129 -12.88 13.63 -14.43
CA TRP A 129 -11.48 13.24 -14.28
C TRP A 129 -10.61 13.85 -15.37
N THR A 130 -10.53 15.18 -15.39
CA THR A 130 -9.46 15.88 -16.10
C THR A 130 -8.11 15.48 -15.51
N TYR A 131 -7.06 15.42 -16.32
CA TYR A 131 -5.72 15.05 -15.86
C TYR A 131 -5.23 15.85 -14.64
N PRO A 132 -5.37 17.20 -14.57
CA PRO A 132 -4.98 17.96 -13.38
C PRO A 132 -5.68 17.50 -12.09
N ARG A 133 -6.98 17.20 -12.16
CA ARG A 133 -7.77 16.74 -11.02
C ARG A 133 -7.39 15.33 -10.57
N TYR A 134 -7.17 14.44 -11.53
CA TYR A 134 -6.75 13.08 -11.26
C TYR A 134 -5.39 13.06 -10.54
N VAL A 135 -4.42 13.82 -11.05
CA VAL A 135 -3.08 13.93 -10.45
C VAL A 135 -3.15 14.58 -9.06
N ASP A 136 -3.95 15.63 -8.87
CA ASP A 136 -4.15 16.26 -7.56
C ASP A 136 -4.65 15.23 -6.52
N ILE A 137 -5.67 14.43 -6.84
CA ILE A 137 -6.17 13.40 -5.92
C ILE A 137 -5.12 12.30 -5.69
N CYS A 138 -4.43 11.84 -6.73
CA CYS A 138 -3.37 10.85 -6.60
C CYS A 138 -2.20 11.34 -5.72
N SER A 139 -1.86 12.63 -5.78
CA SER A 139 -0.77 13.23 -4.99
C SER A 139 -1.04 13.23 -3.48
N ARG A 140 -2.30 13.10 -3.08
CA ARG A 140 -2.74 13.06 -1.67
C ARG A 140 -2.68 11.67 -1.05
N PHE A 141 -2.30 10.65 -1.81
CA PHE A 141 -2.24 9.27 -1.29
C PHE A 141 -1.11 9.08 -0.29
N GLU A 142 -1.49 8.62 0.90
CA GLU A 142 -0.58 8.15 1.92
C GLU A 142 -0.56 6.62 1.90
N SER A 143 0.64 6.05 1.78
CA SER A 143 0.87 4.60 1.73
C SER A 143 0.18 3.87 2.89
N LEU A 144 -0.30 2.66 2.61
CA LEU A 144 -0.72 1.72 3.66
C LEU A 144 0.51 1.37 4.51
N LEU A 145 0.36 1.45 5.82
CA LEU A 145 1.45 1.20 6.75
C LEU A 145 1.49 -0.26 7.19
N THR A 146 2.55 -0.97 6.81
CA THR A 146 2.80 -2.34 7.26
C THR A 146 2.85 -2.39 8.79
N GLY A 147 2.07 -3.28 9.40
CA GLY A 147 1.98 -3.44 10.85
C GLY A 147 1.04 -2.47 11.56
N ALA A 148 0.53 -1.42 10.90
CA ALA A 148 -0.50 -0.58 11.49
C ALA A 148 -1.84 -1.33 11.49
N LYS A 149 -2.44 -1.49 12.68
CA LYS A 149 -3.70 -2.24 12.83
C LYS A 149 -4.85 -1.69 11.98
N ALA A 150 -4.86 -0.39 11.72
CA ALA A 150 -5.88 0.26 10.89
C ALA A 150 -5.71 -0.03 9.39
N ASP A 151 -4.51 -0.42 8.97
CA ASP A 151 -4.17 -0.72 7.59
C ASP A 151 -3.97 -2.24 7.37
N GLN A 152 -4.51 -3.09 8.26
CA GLN A 152 -4.25 -4.54 8.23
C GLN A 152 -5.51 -5.37 8.53
N PRO A 153 -5.68 -6.52 7.87
CA PRO A 153 -4.85 -7.05 6.78
C PRO A 153 -5.17 -6.39 5.43
N ILE A 154 -4.24 -6.52 4.49
CA ILE A 154 -4.35 -6.00 3.12
C ILE A 154 -4.50 -7.17 2.15
N PHE A 155 -5.54 -7.15 1.34
CA PHE A 155 -5.76 -8.05 0.20
C PHE A 155 -5.52 -7.31 -1.11
N ASN A 156 -5.14 -8.02 -2.17
CA ASN A 156 -5.08 -7.44 -3.51
C ASN A 156 -6.47 -7.49 -4.17
N ALA A 157 -6.73 -6.58 -5.10
CA ALA A 157 -7.97 -6.60 -5.90
C ALA A 157 -8.18 -7.91 -6.68
N SER A 158 -7.10 -8.63 -7.00
CA SER A 158 -7.15 -9.95 -7.64
C SER A 158 -7.45 -11.11 -6.67
N THR A 159 -7.46 -10.86 -5.36
CA THR A 159 -7.81 -11.89 -4.37
C THR A 159 -9.28 -12.27 -4.52
N SER A 160 -9.56 -13.58 -4.54
CA SER A 160 -10.93 -14.08 -4.62
C SER A 160 -11.83 -13.50 -3.52
N PRO A 161 -13.03 -12.98 -3.85
CA PRO A 161 -14.01 -12.52 -2.86
C PRO A 161 -14.28 -13.54 -1.75
N GLN A 162 -14.22 -14.82 -2.08
CA GLN A 162 -14.44 -15.92 -1.13
C GLN A 162 -13.43 -15.91 0.01
N VAL A 163 -12.15 -15.73 -0.31
CA VAL A 163 -11.05 -15.68 0.66
C VAL A 163 -11.18 -14.46 1.58
N ILE A 164 -11.57 -13.32 1.01
CA ILE A 164 -11.78 -12.07 1.76
C ILE A 164 -12.94 -12.25 2.75
N LEU A 165 -14.06 -12.81 2.30
CA LEU A 165 -15.22 -13.09 3.16
C LEU A 165 -14.90 -14.15 4.20
N ASP A 166 -14.17 -15.21 3.85
CA ASP A 166 -13.75 -16.23 4.81
C ASP A 166 -12.87 -15.62 5.91
N TYR A 167 -11.93 -14.73 5.58
CA TYR A 167 -11.18 -13.98 6.58
C TYR A 167 -12.11 -13.17 7.49
N LEU A 168 -12.98 -12.36 6.88
CA LEU A 168 -13.83 -11.42 7.61
C LEU A 168 -14.82 -12.13 8.56
N TYR A 169 -15.24 -13.35 8.22
CA TYR A 169 -16.24 -14.12 8.96
C TYR A 169 -15.64 -15.28 9.79
N SER A 170 -14.44 -15.77 9.49
CA SER A 170 -13.80 -16.87 10.24
C SER A 170 -13.51 -16.52 11.69
N ILE A 171 -13.26 -15.25 12.00
CA ILE A 171 -12.98 -14.76 13.35
C ILE A 171 -14.21 -14.89 14.27
N THR A 172 -15.41 -15.07 13.72
CA THR A 172 -16.65 -15.24 14.51
C THR A 172 -16.92 -16.68 14.95
N LYS A 173 -16.18 -17.68 14.44
CA LYS A 173 -16.48 -19.11 14.71
C LYS A 173 -15.47 -19.89 15.57
N THR A 174 -14.29 -19.36 15.91
CA THR A 174 -13.37 -20.02 16.86
C THR A 174 -12.32 -19.07 17.49
N PRO A 175 -11.97 -19.23 18.78
CA PRO A 175 -10.83 -18.54 19.38
C PRO A 175 -9.55 -19.28 18.99
N GLY A 176 -8.98 -18.97 17.82
CA GLY A 176 -7.78 -19.65 17.34
C GLY A 176 -6.94 -18.80 16.40
N LYS A 177 -5.97 -18.06 16.97
CA LYS A 177 -4.95 -17.30 16.22
C LYS A 177 -4.18 -18.12 15.15
N ALA A 178 -4.29 -19.45 15.19
CA ALA A 178 -3.59 -20.39 14.31
C ALA A 178 -4.17 -20.47 12.88
N LYS A 179 -5.51 -20.41 12.71
CA LYS A 179 -6.13 -20.54 11.37
C LYS A 179 -5.97 -19.27 10.53
N LEU A 180 -5.87 -18.11 11.19
CA LEU A 180 -5.60 -16.82 10.56
C LEU A 180 -4.21 -16.77 9.89
N LYS A 181 -3.18 -17.31 10.57
CA LYS A 181 -1.84 -17.46 9.99
C LYS A 181 -1.82 -18.38 8.77
N SER A 182 -2.63 -19.44 8.77
CA SER A 182 -2.73 -20.39 7.66
C SER A 182 -3.43 -19.81 6.43
N LEU A 183 -4.48 -18.97 6.60
CA LEU A 183 -5.12 -18.29 5.47
C LEU A 183 -4.27 -17.15 4.90
N LEU A 184 -3.52 -16.46 5.78
CA LEU A 184 -2.54 -15.44 5.36
C LEU A 184 -1.30 -16.07 4.72
N SER A 185 -0.90 -17.29 5.12
CA SER A 185 0.22 -18.02 4.52
C SER A 185 -0.14 -18.72 3.20
N ALA A 186 -1.39 -19.10 3.01
CA ALA A 186 -1.88 -19.69 1.75
C ALA A 186 -1.94 -18.67 0.59
N VAL A 187 -1.83 -17.36 0.88
CA VAL A 187 -1.63 -16.31 -0.14
C VAL A 187 -0.13 -16.04 -0.40
N THR A 188 0.77 -16.72 0.32
CA THR A 188 2.22 -16.64 0.13
C THR A 188 2.91 -17.96 -0.24
N ASP A 189 2.18 -19.07 -0.41
CA ASP A 189 2.77 -20.31 -0.93
C ASP A 189 2.62 -20.39 -2.46
N SER A 190 3.50 -19.66 -3.15
CA SER A 190 4.04 -20.23 -4.39
C SER A 190 4.86 -21.45 -3.99
N ALA A 191 4.29 -22.61 -4.29
CA ALA A 191 4.86 -23.95 -4.25
C ALA A 191 6.39 -24.02 -4.11
N ALA A 192 6.85 -24.74 -3.09
CA ALA A 192 8.18 -25.33 -3.12
C ALA A 192 8.24 -26.40 -4.23
N PRO A 193 9.28 -26.36 -5.07
CA PRO A 193 10.09 -27.55 -5.32
C PRO A 193 11.59 -27.23 -5.13
N PRO A 194 12.49 -28.24 -5.20
CA PRO A 194 13.67 -28.31 -4.34
C PRO A 194 14.89 -27.55 -4.87
N THR A 195 15.81 -27.26 -3.93
CA THR A 195 17.26 -27.06 -4.12
C THR A 195 17.69 -26.03 -5.18
N SER A 196 17.72 -24.76 -4.80
CA SER A 196 18.88 -23.85 -4.96
C SER A 196 18.57 -22.53 -4.25
N GLU A 197 19.33 -22.21 -3.20
CA GLU A 197 19.12 -21.08 -2.30
C GLU A 197 19.42 -19.73 -2.96
N ALA A 198 18.49 -19.20 -3.76
CA ALA A 198 18.55 -17.84 -4.29
C ALA A 198 17.38 -16.99 -3.75
N VAL A 199 17.71 -15.84 -3.17
CA VAL A 199 16.71 -14.86 -2.67
C VAL A 199 15.84 -14.35 -3.81
N SER A 200 14.52 -14.32 -3.62
CA SER A 200 13.57 -13.80 -4.62
C SER A 200 13.94 -12.38 -5.08
N HIS A 201 13.84 -12.13 -6.39
CA HIS A 201 14.07 -10.81 -7.00
C HIS A 201 13.24 -9.70 -6.34
N GLU A 202 12.05 -10.03 -5.85
CA GLU A 202 11.18 -9.08 -5.18
C GLU A 202 11.71 -8.70 -3.79
N ALA A 203 12.27 -9.67 -3.06
CA ALA A 203 12.92 -9.39 -1.77
C ALA A 203 14.14 -8.48 -1.96
N VAL A 204 14.94 -8.68 -3.02
CA VAL A 204 16.07 -7.80 -3.37
C VAL A 204 15.61 -6.36 -3.63
N ARG A 205 14.53 -6.19 -4.39
CA ARG A 205 13.96 -4.87 -4.71
C ARG A 205 13.39 -4.18 -3.48
N ARG A 206 12.72 -4.92 -2.60
CA ARG A 206 12.16 -4.43 -1.33
C ARG A 206 13.28 -3.96 -0.39
N ILE A 207 14.26 -4.81 -0.10
CA ILE A 207 15.35 -4.52 0.85
C ILE A 207 16.16 -3.31 0.39
N THR A 208 16.51 -3.24 -0.89
CA THR A 208 17.26 -2.07 -1.44
C THR A 208 16.45 -0.78 -1.41
N LYS A 209 15.11 -0.84 -1.55
CA LYS A 209 14.22 0.32 -1.40
C LYS A 209 14.21 0.83 0.03
N ASP A 210 14.06 -0.08 0.99
CA ASP A 210 14.00 0.24 2.42
C ASP A 210 15.32 0.85 2.90
N ILE A 211 16.45 0.36 2.38
CA ILE A 211 17.77 0.92 2.69
C ILE A 211 17.90 2.37 2.20
N VAL A 212 17.48 2.66 0.95
CA VAL A 212 17.48 4.02 0.40
C VAL A 212 16.58 4.95 1.20
N ALA A 213 15.36 4.50 1.54
CA ALA A 213 14.40 5.29 2.30
C ALA A 213 14.94 5.63 3.71
N THR A 214 15.60 4.68 4.37
CA THR A 214 16.18 4.88 5.70
C THR A 214 17.32 5.89 5.66
N ILE A 215 18.21 5.82 4.66
CA ILE A 215 19.30 6.79 4.48
C ILE A 215 18.72 8.20 4.30
N PHE A 216 17.74 8.35 3.39
CA PHE A 216 17.12 9.64 3.10
C PHE A 216 16.40 10.23 4.32
N ASN A 217 15.58 9.44 5.01
CA ASN A 217 14.82 9.91 6.17
C ASN A 217 15.75 10.29 7.34
N THR A 218 16.84 9.56 7.53
CA THR A 218 17.81 9.91 8.57
C THR A 218 18.56 11.20 8.21
N GLN A 219 18.94 11.40 6.94
CA GLN A 219 19.57 12.65 6.48
C GLN A 219 18.64 13.86 6.62
N ALA A 220 17.33 13.67 6.40
CA ALA A 220 16.32 14.71 6.57
C ALA A 220 16.10 15.09 8.04
N SER A 221 16.27 14.14 8.96
CA SER A 221 15.99 14.34 10.39
C SER A 221 17.20 14.81 11.20
N ALA A 222 18.41 14.34 10.84
CA ALA A 222 19.63 14.53 11.63
C ALA A 222 20.73 15.36 10.92
N GLY A 223 20.50 15.83 9.70
CA GLY A 223 21.50 16.54 8.90
C GLY A 223 22.58 15.62 8.30
N PRO A 224 23.73 16.14 7.83
CA PRO A 224 24.82 15.34 7.30
C PRO A 224 25.34 14.34 8.34
N ILE A 225 25.07 13.06 8.10
CA ILE A 225 25.46 11.97 9.00
C ILE A 225 26.93 11.66 8.74
N SER A 226 27.82 12.11 9.62
CA SER A 226 29.07 11.36 9.84
C SER A 226 28.70 10.12 10.62
N MET A 227 29.29 8.98 10.28
CA MET A 227 29.26 7.73 11.03
C MET A 227 28.22 6.70 10.58
N MET A 228 28.56 5.43 10.85
CA MET A 228 27.87 4.23 10.39
C MET A 228 26.37 4.29 10.70
N LEU A 229 25.56 4.30 9.64
CA LEU A 229 24.12 4.23 9.75
C LEU A 229 23.69 2.77 9.79
N THR A 230 23.03 2.35 10.86
CA THR A 230 22.36 1.04 10.89
C THR A 230 21.11 1.15 10.04
N VAL A 231 21.08 0.37 8.96
CA VAL A 231 19.96 0.35 8.03
C VAL A 231 19.36 -1.04 8.01
N TYR A 232 18.02 -1.13 7.88
CA TYR A 232 17.22 -2.35 7.96
C TYR A 232 17.07 -2.86 9.42
N PRO A 233 15.86 -3.15 9.94
CA PRO A 233 15.74 -3.74 11.27
C PRO A 233 16.18 -5.21 11.26
N PRO A 234 17.17 -5.63 12.07
CA PRO A 234 18.37 -4.93 12.53
C PRO A 234 19.63 -5.78 12.24
N SER A 235 20.43 -5.50 11.19
CA SER A 235 21.70 -6.27 10.96
C SER A 235 22.83 -5.62 10.15
N VAL A 236 22.67 -4.46 9.49
CA VAL A 236 23.72 -3.97 8.57
C VAL A 236 24.06 -2.49 8.75
N SER A 237 25.36 -2.20 8.87
CA SER A 237 25.91 -0.84 8.93
C SER A 237 26.37 -0.35 7.54
N VAL A 238 25.92 0.84 7.14
CA VAL A 238 26.39 1.54 5.92
C VAL A 238 27.31 2.68 6.33
N THR A 239 28.51 2.76 5.74
CA THR A 239 29.41 3.90 5.92
C THR A 239 29.05 5.00 4.93
N LEU A 240 28.65 6.17 5.43
CA LEU A 240 28.24 7.31 4.62
C LEU A 240 29.29 8.44 4.68
N PRO A 241 29.44 9.24 3.62
CA PRO A 241 30.29 10.43 3.62
C PRO A 241 29.67 11.54 4.47
N TYR A 242 30.48 12.49 4.94
CA TYR A 242 30.06 13.67 5.70
C TYR A 242 29.39 14.74 4.80
N THR A 243 28.47 14.32 3.93
CA THR A 243 27.70 15.18 3.02
C THR A 243 26.30 14.60 2.83
N ALA A 244 25.31 15.46 2.65
CA ALA A 244 23.97 15.02 2.29
C ALA A 244 24.00 14.38 0.89
N ILE A 245 23.42 13.19 0.75
CA ILE A 245 23.37 12.48 -0.53
C ILE A 245 22.04 12.78 -1.20
N PRO A 246 22.02 13.37 -2.39
CA PRO A 246 20.78 13.60 -3.12
C PRO A 246 20.02 12.29 -3.37
N ILE A 247 18.70 12.32 -3.17
CA ILE A 247 17.84 11.14 -3.38
C ILE A 247 17.97 10.54 -4.79
N ALA A 248 18.18 11.40 -5.79
CA ALA A 248 18.44 10.99 -7.17
C ALA A 248 19.72 10.15 -7.31
N GLN A 249 20.78 10.48 -6.54
CA GLN A 249 22.03 9.72 -6.51
C GLN A 249 21.81 8.35 -5.86
N LEU A 250 21.05 8.27 -4.75
CA LEU A 250 20.68 7.00 -4.12
C LEU A 250 19.86 6.11 -5.05
N HIS A 251 18.87 6.67 -5.77
CA HIS A 251 18.09 5.93 -6.76
C HIS A 251 18.94 5.48 -7.97
N SER A 252 19.90 6.29 -8.40
CA SER A 252 20.85 5.92 -9.46
C SER A 252 21.74 4.75 -9.03
N LEU A 253 22.32 4.82 -7.83
CA LEU A 253 23.13 3.74 -7.25
C LEU A 253 22.32 2.45 -7.06
N ARG A 254 21.07 2.56 -6.60
CA ARG A 254 20.15 1.42 -6.50
C ARG A 254 19.87 0.78 -7.86
N ARG A 255 19.58 1.57 -8.90
CA ARG A 255 19.37 1.05 -10.26
C ARG A 255 20.61 0.31 -10.78
N SER A 256 21.80 0.88 -10.59
CA SER A 256 23.07 0.26 -11.00
C SER A 256 23.39 -1.02 -10.21
N PHE A 257 23.05 -1.07 -8.92
CA PHE A 257 23.15 -2.29 -8.13
C PHE A 257 22.20 -3.37 -8.66
N LEU A 258 20.92 -3.04 -8.88
CA LEU A 258 19.90 -3.99 -9.35
C LEU A 258 20.19 -4.58 -10.74
N GLN A 259 20.99 -3.91 -11.57
CA GLN A 259 21.45 -4.47 -12.85
C GLN A 259 22.40 -5.65 -12.68
N ASN A 260 23.24 -5.64 -11.65
CA ASN A 260 24.27 -6.66 -11.40
C ASN A 260 23.96 -7.52 -10.15
N ALA A 261 22.86 -7.24 -9.45
CA ALA A 261 22.51 -7.89 -8.21
C ALA A 261 22.27 -9.40 -8.39
N TYR A 262 21.84 -9.81 -9.58
CA TYR A 262 21.47 -11.19 -9.88
C TYR A 262 22.65 -12.09 -10.28
N GLU A 263 23.84 -11.51 -10.47
CA GLU A 263 25.10 -12.23 -10.67
C GLU A 263 25.83 -12.51 -9.34
N LEU A 264 25.35 -11.91 -8.23
CA LEU A 264 25.90 -12.11 -6.89
C LEU A 264 25.25 -13.33 -6.22
N PRO A 265 26.01 -14.15 -5.47
CA PRO A 265 25.45 -15.25 -4.69
C PRO A 265 24.70 -14.69 -3.47
N LEU A 266 23.44 -14.32 -3.68
CA LEU A 266 22.53 -13.76 -2.66
C LEU A 266 21.68 -14.89 -2.07
N THR A 267 22.11 -15.41 -0.92
CA THR A 267 21.51 -16.58 -0.25
C THR A 267 20.52 -16.23 0.86
N SER A 268 20.54 -15.01 1.40
CA SER A 268 19.65 -14.54 2.47
C SER A 268 19.32 -13.05 2.36
N GLU A 269 18.23 -12.60 3.01
CA GLU A 269 17.87 -11.17 3.08
C GLU A 269 19.00 -10.33 3.71
N ASP A 270 19.72 -10.88 4.69
CA ASP A 270 20.88 -10.23 5.31
C ASP A 270 22.06 -10.12 4.34
N SER A 271 22.27 -11.13 3.48
CA SER A 271 23.28 -11.10 2.41
C SER A 271 22.97 -10.00 1.40
N VAL A 272 21.69 -9.81 1.04
CA VAL A 272 21.24 -8.71 0.16
C VAL A 272 21.51 -7.35 0.81
N ALA A 273 21.10 -7.18 2.07
CA ALA A 273 21.30 -5.95 2.80
C ALA A 273 22.80 -5.63 2.93
N GLY A 274 23.63 -6.63 3.26
CA GLY A 274 25.08 -6.52 3.37
C GLY A 274 25.75 -6.19 2.03
N ALA A 275 25.36 -6.86 0.95
CA ALA A 275 25.90 -6.62 -0.39
C ALA A 275 25.58 -5.20 -0.87
N PHE A 276 24.34 -4.73 -0.67
CA PHE A 276 23.95 -3.39 -1.05
C PHE A 276 24.61 -2.31 -0.18
N ALA A 277 24.70 -2.54 1.14
CA ALA A 277 25.41 -1.65 2.05
C ALA A 277 26.89 -1.49 1.71
N LYS A 278 27.56 -2.60 1.38
CA LYS A 278 28.96 -2.61 0.92
C LYS A 278 29.11 -1.90 -0.41
N TYR A 279 28.17 -2.10 -1.34
CA TYR A 279 28.14 -1.41 -2.62
C TYR A 279 28.00 0.11 -2.46
N LEU A 280 27.07 0.57 -1.62
CA LEU A 280 26.88 1.98 -1.30
C LEU A 280 28.14 2.55 -0.65
N SER A 281 28.68 1.88 0.36
CA SER A 281 29.90 2.33 1.05
C SER A 281 31.07 2.49 0.07
N LYS A 282 31.28 1.52 -0.85
CA LYS A 282 32.34 1.60 -1.87
C LYS A 282 32.12 2.74 -2.88
N LYS A 283 30.90 2.91 -3.38
CA LYS A 283 30.58 3.93 -4.41
C LYS A 283 30.54 5.35 -3.84
N LEU A 284 30.21 5.49 -2.56
CA LEU A 284 30.15 6.78 -1.89
C LEU A 284 31.49 7.20 -1.27
N GLN A 285 32.44 6.28 -1.05
CA GLN A 285 33.80 6.57 -0.59
C GLN A 285 34.74 7.10 -1.70
N LEU A 286 34.34 7.08 -2.98
CA LEU A 286 35.15 7.58 -4.10
C LEU A 286 34.74 9.01 -4.49
N ARG A 287 34.98 9.97 -3.59
CA ARG A 287 35.27 11.37 -3.94
C ARG A 287 36.32 11.93 -2.99
N GLY A 288 37.52 11.36 -3.07
CA GLY A 288 38.72 12.12 -2.77
C GLY A 288 38.85 13.20 -3.84
N ILE A 289 38.56 14.43 -3.46
CA ILE A 289 38.79 15.62 -4.29
C ILE A 289 40.31 15.69 -4.51
N TYR A 290 40.78 15.25 -5.68
CA TYR A 290 41.97 15.85 -6.26
C TYR A 290 41.55 17.25 -6.72
N SER A 291 41.75 18.24 -5.85
CA SER A 291 41.95 19.61 -6.28
C SER A 291 43.45 19.82 -6.33
N SER A 292 43.97 19.81 -7.55
CA SER A 292 45.27 20.33 -7.92
C SER A 292 45.48 21.74 -7.37
N SER A 293 46.56 21.92 -6.62
CA SER A 293 47.39 23.13 -6.56
C SER A 293 48.83 22.66 -6.34
#